data_AF-A0A932B5M3-F1
#
_entry.id   AF-A0A932B5M3-F1
#
_cell.length_a   1.000
_cell.length_b   1.000
_cell.length_c   1.000
_cell.angle_alpha   90.00
_cell.angle_beta   90.00
_cell.angle_gamma   90.00
#
_symmetry.space_group_name_H-M   'P 1'
#
loop_
_entity.id
_entity.type
_entity.pdbx_description
1 polymer ?
#
loop_
_entity_poly.entity_id
_entity_poly.type
_entity_poly.pdbx_seq_one_letter_code
_entity_poly.pdbx_strand_id
1 'polypeptide(L)'
;MSSTVDTPVLLENRCYDELQVGDSASLTRVLTKDDIELFAILSGDVNPAHLDEAYARDTPFHKVIAHGMWGGTLISTVLGTKLPGPGTIYVGQQLRFVRPVGLGDVITVTVTVKEKRDKNMVLLDCLCSNQQGKPVITGEAEVMAPSVKVQREAQPLPELHLHRHERFAQLMAMTQSMARIRCAIVYPDSVDSLMVALDAARCGLIQPLLIGPRARLETLAQAHGLDLSGCEWEDASSPTSALWQAVSLAREGDVAAIMQGDIGREALLQTITSREGGLLQHRALTHAYVADVPDYPRPFIVTDAAIHVQPTLETKRDIVQNAIDLARVLGFDEPRVAILSAADAVTSALSSSMDAAALCKMAERHQIAGGLVDGPLSFDAAINPDVARRKNPDSAVAGQANVLLVPNLETGDMLIKQLSFLADADVASIVLGSPVPVILIDKADKPRTRVASTALAVLLSAAQDRLEPVAHLQ
;
A
#
# COMPACT_ATOMS: atom_id res chain seq x y z
N MET A 1 -3.85 -21.21 -2.78
CA MET A 1 -3.58 -22.66 -2.78
C MET A 1 -3.36 -23.11 -4.22
N SER A 2 -2.11 -23.20 -4.66
CA SER A 2 -1.72 -23.91 -5.89
C SER A 2 -0.73 -24.99 -5.48
N SER A 3 -1.26 -26.18 -5.17
CA SER A 3 -0.44 -27.38 -5.09
C SER A 3 -0.36 -27.97 -6.49
N THR A 4 0.62 -27.54 -7.27
CA THR A 4 1.08 -28.29 -8.43
C THR A 4 2.48 -28.76 -8.12
N VAL A 5 2.62 -30.06 -7.88
CA VAL A 5 3.91 -30.74 -7.93
C VAL A 5 4.43 -30.54 -9.35
N ASP A 6 5.40 -29.65 -9.52
CA ASP A 6 5.96 -29.29 -10.82
C ASP A 6 6.55 -30.54 -11.49
N THR A 7 5.88 -31.01 -12.54
CA THR A 7 6.53 -31.91 -13.48
C THR A 7 7.56 -31.07 -14.24
N PRO A 8 8.86 -31.42 -14.20
CA PRO A 8 9.89 -30.60 -14.82
C PRO A 8 9.63 -30.42 -16.32
N VAL A 9 9.55 -29.18 -16.77
CA VAL A 9 9.39 -28.85 -18.19
C VAL A 9 10.74 -29.03 -18.88
N LEU A 10 10.86 -30.03 -19.76
CA LEU A 10 12.08 -30.28 -20.51
C LEU A 10 12.10 -29.41 -21.78
N LEU A 11 13.17 -28.63 -21.96
CA LEU A 11 13.45 -27.89 -23.18
C LEU A 11 14.33 -28.74 -24.10
N GLU A 12 13.94 -28.82 -25.37
CA GLU A 12 14.68 -29.53 -26.40
C GLU A 12 14.73 -28.68 -27.68
N ASN A 13 15.90 -28.64 -28.32
CA ASN A 13 16.07 -27.92 -29.58
C ASN A 13 15.89 -28.83 -30.81
N ARG A 14 15.79 -28.21 -31.98
CA ARG A 14 16.01 -28.83 -33.29
C ARG A 14 17.29 -28.27 -33.88
N CYS A 15 18.23 -29.15 -34.21
CA CYS A 15 19.46 -28.76 -34.86
C CYS A 15 19.19 -28.25 -36.28
N TYR A 16 20.11 -27.47 -36.84
CA TYR A 16 20.00 -26.93 -38.19
C TYR A 16 19.66 -28.01 -39.25
N ASP A 17 20.27 -29.20 -39.15
CA ASP A 17 20.04 -30.30 -40.10
C ASP A 17 18.67 -30.96 -39.93
N GLU A 18 18.05 -30.84 -38.75
CA GLU A 18 16.72 -31.38 -38.44
C GLU A 18 15.59 -30.44 -38.91
N LEU A 19 15.89 -29.16 -39.15
CA LEU A 19 14.91 -28.16 -39.57
C LEU A 19 14.54 -28.31 -41.05
N GLN A 20 13.25 -28.24 -41.33
CA GLN A 20 12.69 -28.18 -42.69
C GLN A 20 11.96 -26.86 -42.94
N VAL A 21 12.00 -26.38 -44.18
CA VAL A 21 11.16 -25.23 -44.59
C VAL A 21 9.69 -25.61 -44.39
N GLY A 22 8.93 -24.74 -43.72
CA GLY A 22 7.55 -24.99 -43.30
C GLY A 22 7.41 -25.51 -41.87
N ASP A 23 8.49 -25.92 -41.19
CA ASP A 23 8.45 -26.23 -39.77
C ASP A 23 7.96 -25.02 -38.98
N SER A 24 7.03 -25.23 -38.05
CA SER A 24 6.49 -24.17 -37.21
C SER A 24 6.34 -24.56 -35.76
N ALA A 25 6.38 -23.57 -34.89
CA ALA A 25 6.07 -23.70 -33.48
C ALA A 25 5.29 -22.47 -33.01
N SER A 26 4.46 -22.68 -31.98
CA SER A 26 3.62 -21.62 -31.44
C SER A 26 3.58 -21.58 -29.92
N LEU A 27 3.26 -20.41 -29.37
CA LEU A 27 2.82 -20.24 -27.99
C LEU A 27 1.60 -19.33 -27.95
N THR A 28 0.82 -19.44 -26.88
CA THR A 28 -0.35 -18.59 -26.66
C THR A 28 -0.23 -17.96 -25.28
N ARG A 29 -0.50 -16.66 -25.18
CA ARG A 29 -0.48 -15.91 -23.91
C ARG A 29 -1.64 -14.90 -23.87
N VAL A 30 -2.26 -14.75 -22.70
CA VAL A 30 -3.24 -13.70 -22.44
C VAL A 30 -2.48 -12.46 -21.96
N LEU A 31 -2.74 -11.30 -22.54
CA LEU A 31 -2.16 -10.06 -22.06
C LEU A 31 -2.82 -9.66 -20.74
N THR A 32 -2.03 -9.56 -19.67
CA THR A 32 -2.48 -9.09 -18.35
C THR A 32 -2.04 -7.65 -18.09
N LYS A 33 -2.56 -7.03 -17.02
CA LYS A 33 -2.08 -5.73 -16.54
C LYS A 33 -0.62 -5.82 -16.07
N ASP A 34 -0.28 -6.90 -15.36
CA ASP A 34 1.08 -7.19 -14.90
C ASP A 34 2.07 -7.24 -16.07
N ASP A 35 1.69 -7.84 -17.20
CA ASP A 35 2.54 -7.90 -18.40
C ASP A 35 2.90 -6.49 -18.93
N ILE A 36 1.94 -5.56 -18.94
CA ILE A 36 2.15 -4.18 -19.40
C ILE A 36 3.04 -3.42 -18.41
N GLU A 37 2.76 -3.54 -17.12
CA GLU A 37 3.54 -2.88 -16.07
C GLU A 37 4.98 -3.41 -16.01
N LEU A 38 5.17 -4.74 -16.10
CA LEU A 38 6.49 -5.36 -16.16
C LEU A 38 7.28 -4.89 -17.37
N PHE A 39 6.63 -4.78 -18.53
CA PHE A 39 7.28 -4.26 -19.71
C PHE A 39 7.68 -2.79 -19.52
N ALA A 40 6.81 -1.95 -18.95
CA ALA A 40 7.12 -0.55 -18.65
C ALA A 40 8.30 -0.43 -17.67
N ILE A 41 8.34 -1.25 -16.61
CA ILE A 41 9.44 -1.30 -15.64
C ILE A 41 10.75 -1.69 -16.32
N LEU A 42 10.72 -2.72 -17.16
CA LEU A 42 11.91 -3.23 -17.85
C LEU A 42 12.44 -2.25 -18.92
N SER A 43 11.53 -1.61 -19.67
CA SER A 43 11.87 -0.78 -20.83
C SER A 43 12.04 0.71 -20.50
N GLY A 44 11.47 1.18 -19.38
CA GLY A 44 11.34 2.59 -19.06
C GLY A 44 10.24 3.33 -19.84
N ASP A 45 9.47 2.62 -20.69
CA ASP A 45 8.39 3.22 -21.48
C ASP A 45 7.12 3.42 -20.64
N VAL A 46 7.01 4.61 -20.06
CA VAL A 46 5.89 5.08 -19.25
C VAL A 46 4.84 5.88 -20.04
N ASN A 47 4.75 5.68 -21.36
CA ASN A 47 3.75 6.37 -22.19
C ASN A 47 2.33 6.12 -21.63
N PRO A 48 1.53 7.17 -21.41
CA PRO A 48 0.22 7.06 -20.77
C PRO A 48 -0.77 6.18 -21.56
N ALA A 49 -0.57 5.97 -22.87
CA ALA A 49 -1.39 5.04 -23.66
C ALA A 49 -1.36 3.58 -23.12
N HIS A 50 -0.33 3.23 -22.34
CA HIS A 50 -0.13 1.91 -21.76
C HIS A 50 -0.52 1.82 -20.27
N LEU A 51 -0.55 2.94 -19.54
CA LEU A 51 -0.62 2.92 -18.08
C LEU A 51 -1.78 3.75 -17.49
N ASP A 52 -2.37 4.66 -18.26
CA ASP A 52 -3.42 5.56 -17.80
C ASP A 52 -4.73 5.28 -18.55
N GLU A 53 -5.71 4.70 -17.86
CA GLU A 53 -7.03 4.42 -18.43
C GLU A 53 -7.82 5.67 -18.78
N ALA A 54 -7.65 6.78 -18.04
CA ALA A 54 -8.35 8.03 -18.31
C ALA A 54 -7.81 8.65 -19.59
N TYR A 55 -6.49 8.71 -19.74
CA TYR A 55 -5.84 9.15 -20.98
C TYR A 55 -6.20 8.22 -22.15
N ALA A 56 -6.12 6.90 -21.97
CA ALA A 56 -6.33 5.93 -23.04
C ALA A 56 -7.76 5.95 -23.62
N ARG A 57 -8.77 6.33 -22.82
CA ARG A 57 -10.15 6.51 -23.30
C ARG A 57 -10.28 7.57 -24.40
N ASP A 58 -9.47 8.61 -24.34
CA ASP A 58 -9.49 9.72 -25.29
C ASP A 58 -8.57 9.49 -26.50
N THR A 59 -7.84 8.38 -26.52
CA THR A 59 -7.03 7.96 -27.68
C THR A 59 -7.89 7.23 -28.73
N PRO A 60 -7.41 7.10 -29.98
CA PRO A 60 -8.08 6.30 -31.01
C PRO A 60 -8.31 4.82 -30.65
N PHE A 61 -7.66 4.33 -29.59
CA PHE A 61 -7.81 2.96 -29.10
C PHE A 61 -8.90 2.82 -28.04
N HIS A 62 -9.29 3.92 -27.38
CA HIS A 62 -10.30 4.01 -26.31
C HIS A 62 -10.07 3.11 -25.08
N LYS A 63 -8.91 2.45 -24.99
CA LYS A 63 -8.52 1.55 -23.91
C LYS A 63 -7.01 1.44 -23.85
N VAL A 64 -6.49 1.02 -22.71
CA VAL A 64 -5.08 0.66 -22.54
C VAL A 64 -4.70 -0.48 -23.50
N ILE A 65 -3.57 -0.32 -24.17
CA ILE A 65 -2.99 -1.31 -25.09
C ILE A 65 -1.59 -1.71 -24.61
N ALA A 66 -1.12 -2.90 -24.97
CA ALA A 66 0.26 -3.29 -24.71
C ALA A 66 1.25 -2.45 -25.53
N HIS A 67 2.47 -2.33 -25.01
CA HIS A 67 3.65 -1.96 -25.80
C HIS A 67 3.80 -2.97 -26.95
N GLY A 68 3.92 -2.50 -28.18
CA GLY A 68 4.00 -3.40 -29.35
C GLY A 68 5.10 -4.47 -29.21
N MET A 69 6.23 -4.10 -28.61
CA MET A 69 7.37 -4.99 -28.38
C MET A 69 7.11 -6.10 -27.35
N TRP A 70 6.02 -6.05 -26.56
CA TRP A 70 5.59 -7.18 -25.74
C TRP A 70 5.36 -8.43 -26.60
N GLY A 71 4.77 -8.30 -27.79
CA GLY A 71 4.66 -9.44 -28.70
C GLY A 71 6.01 -9.91 -29.26
N GLY A 72 7.00 -9.01 -29.36
CA GLY A 72 8.37 -9.34 -29.72
C GLY A 72 9.08 -10.21 -28.69
N THR A 73 8.83 -10.00 -27.39
CA THR A 73 9.40 -10.86 -26.33
C THR A 73 8.84 -12.28 -26.39
N LEU A 74 7.58 -12.43 -26.82
CA LEU A 74 6.96 -13.73 -27.05
C LEU A 74 7.56 -14.45 -28.27
N ILE A 75 7.88 -13.74 -29.35
CA ILE A 75 8.63 -14.31 -30.49
C ILE A 75 9.99 -14.82 -30.02
N SER A 76 10.72 -14.02 -29.25
CA SER A 76 11.99 -14.43 -28.63
C SER A 76 11.84 -15.70 -27.80
N THR A 77 10.72 -15.84 -27.07
CA THR A 77 10.42 -17.03 -26.27
C THR A 77 10.25 -18.27 -27.16
N VAL A 78 9.48 -18.17 -28.25
CA VAL A 78 9.31 -19.31 -29.19
C VAL A 78 10.65 -19.70 -29.80
N LEU A 79 11.44 -18.74 -30.25
CA LEU A 79 12.74 -18.99 -30.88
C LEU A 79 13.73 -19.68 -29.94
N GLY A 80 13.84 -19.18 -28.70
CA GLY A 80 14.78 -19.70 -27.71
C GLY A 80 14.36 -21.00 -27.02
N THR A 81 13.07 -21.34 -27.01
CA THR A 81 12.55 -22.48 -26.21
C THR A 81 11.86 -23.57 -27.02
N LYS A 82 11.37 -23.28 -28.24
CA LYS A 82 10.61 -24.24 -29.05
C LYS A 82 11.18 -24.49 -30.44
N LEU A 83 11.48 -23.43 -31.21
CA LEU A 83 11.92 -23.58 -32.60
C LEU A 83 12.81 -22.40 -33.05
N PRO A 84 14.12 -22.62 -33.30
CA PRO A 84 14.83 -23.89 -33.16
C PRO A 84 14.95 -24.39 -31.71
N GLY A 85 14.81 -23.53 -30.70
CA GLY A 85 14.88 -23.91 -29.28
C GLY A 85 16.25 -23.65 -28.65
N PRO A 86 16.59 -24.30 -27.53
CA PRO A 86 17.83 -24.05 -26.78
C PRO A 86 19.10 -24.02 -27.65
N GLY A 87 19.96 -23.02 -27.43
CA GLY A 87 21.18 -22.83 -28.21
C GLY A 87 21.00 -22.03 -29.51
N THR A 88 19.78 -21.58 -29.83
CA THR A 88 19.52 -20.63 -30.91
C THR A 88 20.18 -19.28 -30.59
N ILE A 89 20.87 -18.69 -31.57
CA ILE A 89 21.39 -17.32 -31.48
C ILE A 89 20.48 -16.40 -32.29
N TYR A 90 19.89 -15.41 -31.63
CA TYR A 90 18.99 -14.44 -32.24
C TYR A 90 19.81 -13.32 -32.90
N VAL A 91 19.77 -13.21 -34.22
CA VAL A 91 20.65 -12.32 -35.01
C VAL A 91 19.94 -11.04 -35.43
N GLY A 92 18.71 -11.15 -35.92
CA GLY A 92 17.97 -10.01 -36.44
C GLY A 92 16.47 -10.20 -36.30
N GLN A 93 15.75 -9.08 -36.16
CA GLN A 93 14.31 -9.07 -36.10
C GLN A 93 13.75 -7.85 -36.82
N GLN A 94 12.78 -8.09 -37.71
CA GLN A 94 11.93 -7.04 -38.26
C GLN A 94 10.48 -7.28 -37.83
N LEU A 95 9.79 -6.25 -37.37
CA LEU A 95 8.38 -6.32 -36.97
C LEU A 95 7.58 -5.18 -37.59
N ARG A 96 6.31 -5.48 -37.90
CA ARG A 96 5.28 -4.52 -38.25
C ARG A 96 4.10 -4.72 -37.30
N PHE A 97 3.76 -3.68 -36.56
CA PHE A 97 2.62 -3.66 -35.65
C PHE A 97 1.39 -3.23 -36.44
N VAL A 98 0.55 -4.20 -36.80
CA VAL A 98 -0.58 -3.96 -37.72
C VAL A 98 -1.89 -3.68 -36.98
N ARG A 99 -2.01 -4.12 -35.72
CA ARG A 99 -3.16 -3.85 -34.84
C ARG A 99 -2.73 -3.73 -33.38
N PRO A 100 -3.43 -2.94 -32.56
CA PRO A 100 -3.21 -2.89 -31.12
C PRO A 100 -3.61 -4.21 -30.44
N VAL A 101 -2.95 -4.52 -29.34
CA VAL A 101 -3.31 -5.61 -28.43
C VAL A 101 -3.81 -4.99 -27.14
N GLY A 102 -5.04 -5.27 -26.74
CA GLY A 102 -5.64 -4.74 -25.51
C GLY A 102 -5.62 -5.74 -24.36
N LEU A 103 -5.81 -5.25 -23.14
CA LEU A 103 -5.94 -6.09 -21.94
C LEU A 103 -6.96 -7.22 -22.14
N GLY A 104 -6.58 -8.44 -21.75
CA GLY A 104 -7.39 -9.65 -21.90
C GLY A 104 -7.36 -10.28 -23.30
N ASP A 105 -6.75 -9.65 -24.31
CA ASP A 105 -6.57 -10.28 -25.61
C ASP A 105 -5.68 -11.52 -25.50
N VAL A 106 -6.05 -12.58 -26.24
CA VAL A 106 -5.29 -13.82 -26.32
C VAL A 106 -4.45 -13.77 -27.58
N ILE A 107 -3.14 -13.72 -27.42
CA ILE A 107 -2.20 -13.65 -28.55
C ILE A 107 -1.54 -15.01 -28.75
N THR A 108 -1.71 -15.56 -29.95
CA THR A 108 -0.97 -16.72 -30.44
C THR A 108 0.17 -16.25 -31.33
N VAL A 109 1.39 -16.59 -30.92
CA VAL A 109 2.62 -16.30 -31.66
C VAL A 109 3.08 -17.56 -32.35
N THR A 110 3.27 -17.49 -33.67
CA THR A 110 3.75 -18.58 -34.51
C THR A 110 5.00 -18.13 -35.26
N VAL A 111 6.06 -18.94 -35.20
CA VAL A 111 7.23 -18.79 -36.07
C VAL A 111 7.27 -19.96 -37.04
N THR A 112 7.61 -19.70 -38.31
CA THR A 112 7.67 -20.71 -39.38
C THR A 112 8.97 -20.58 -40.15
N VAL A 113 9.71 -21.69 -40.32
CA VAL A 113 10.95 -21.71 -41.10
C VAL A 113 10.64 -21.37 -42.55
N LYS A 114 11.14 -20.22 -43.00
CA LYS A 114 10.94 -19.71 -44.36
C LYS A 114 12.08 -20.15 -45.28
N GLU A 115 13.31 -20.00 -44.80
CA GLU A 115 14.52 -20.23 -45.59
C GLU A 115 15.66 -20.73 -44.71
N LYS A 116 16.47 -21.64 -45.24
CA LYS A 116 17.73 -22.09 -44.65
C LYS A 116 18.88 -21.58 -45.50
N ARG A 117 19.93 -21.07 -44.85
CA ARG A 117 21.10 -20.43 -45.47
C ARG A 117 22.40 -21.00 -44.91
N ASP A 118 23.51 -20.70 -45.59
CA ASP A 118 24.85 -21.11 -45.14
C ASP A 118 25.15 -20.65 -43.70
N LYS A 119 26.11 -21.33 -43.06
CA LYS A 119 26.53 -21.06 -41.66
C LYS A 119 25.40 -21.20 -40.63
N ASN A 120 24.51 -22.18 -40.84
CA ASN A 120 23.38 -22.52 -39.98
C ASN A 120 22.36 -21.37 -39.80
N MET A 121 22.32 -20.44 -40.74
CA MET A 121 21.40 -19.31 -40.68
C MET A 121 20.01 -19.73 -41.14
N VAL A 122 18.99 -19.30 -40.41
CA VAL A 122 17.59 -19.61 -40.69
C VAL A 122 16.78 -18.32 -40.62
N LEU A 123 16.01 -18.07 -41.68
CA LEU A 123 15.02 -17.01 -41.70
C LEU A 123 13.66 -17.61 -41.36
N LEU A 124 12.96 -17.02 -40.40
CA LEU A 124 11.63 -17.45 -39.96
C LEU A 124 10.60 -16.34 -40.14
N ASP A 125 9.47 -16.67 -40.78
CA ASP A 125 8.29 -15.81 -40.76
C ASP A 125 7.70 -15.80 -39.35
N CYS A 126 7.38 -14.61 -38.84
CA CYS A 126 6.82 -14.39 -37.51
C CYS A 126 5.43 -13.79 -37.63
N LEU A 127 4.44 -14.45 -37.01
CA LEU A 127 3.05 -14.01 -36.99
C LEU A 127 2.50 -14.07 -35.57
N CYS A 128 2.06 -12.92 -35.06
CA CYS A 128 1.22 -12.85 -33.86
C CYS A 128 -0.22 -12.59 -34.29
N SER A 129 -1.15 -13.43 -33.86
CA SER A 129 -2.58 -13.30 -34.13
C SER A 129 -3.39 -13.22 -32.85
N ASN A 130 -4.49 -12.49 -32.87
CA ASN A 130 -5.41 -12.41 -31.73
C ASN A 130 -6.40 -13.60 -31.70
N GLN A 131 -7.29 -13.62 -30.70
CA GLN A 131 -8.32 -14.64 -30.50
C GLN A 131 -9.30 -14.80 -31.68
N GLN A 132 -9.36 -13.84 -32.61
CA GLN A 132 -10.17 -13.91 -33.82
C GLN A 132 -9.37 -14.39 -35.05
N GLY A 133 -8.12 -14.81 -34.86
CA GLY A 133 -7.20 -15.18 -35.94
C GLY A 133 -6.72 -13.99 -36.78
N LYS A 134 -6.92 -12.75 -36.32
CA LYS A 134 -6.47 -11.55 -37.05
C LYS A 134 -5.01 -11.25 -36.71
N PRO A 135 -4.17 -10.92 -37.71
CA PRO A 135 -2.78 -10.55 -37.46
C PRO A 135 -2.72 -9.25 -36.64
N VAL A 136 -1.92 -9.25 -35.58
CA VAL A 136 -1.59 -8.08 -34.76
C VAL A 136 -0.14 -7.64 -34.95
N ILE A 137 0.76 -8.60 -35.16
CA ILE A 137 2.16 -8.35 -35.48
C ILE A 137 2.57 -9.31 -36.59
N THR A 138 3.30 -8.81 -37.58
CA THR A 138 3.89 -9.60 -38.66
C THR A 138 5.35 -9.24 -38.81
N GLY A 139 6.21 -10.17 -39.19
CA GLY A 139 7.63 -9.88 -39.35
C GLY A 139 8.45 -11.08 -39.73
N GLU A 140 9.77 -10.92 -39.66
CA GLU A 140 10.74 -11.97 -39.92
C GLU A 140 11.83 -11.94 -38.84
N ALA A 141 12.25 -13.12 -38.40
CA ALA A 141 13.36 -13.34 -37.49
C ALA A 141 14.51 -14.03 -38.22
N GLU A 142 15.72 -13.54 -38.06
CA GLU A 142 16.93 -14.21 -38.49
C GLU A 142 17.65 -14.78 -37.27
N VAL A 143 17.93 -16.09 -37.32
CA VAL A 143 18.60 -16.81 -36.23
C VAL A 143 19.70 -17.71 -36.77
N MET A 144 20.70 -17.99 -35.95
CA MET A 144 21.60 -19.12 -36.16
C MET A 144 21.06 -20.31 -35.37
N ALA A 145 20.66 -21.36 -36.08
CA ALA A 145 20.18 -22.58 -35.47
C ALA A 145 21.36 -23.38 -34.85
N PRO A 146 21.13 -24.08 -33.72
CA PRO A 146 22.16 -24.88 -33.09
C PRO A 146 22.59 -26.05 -33.98
N SER A 147 23.85 -26.44 -33.92
CA SER A 147 24.37 -27.66 -34.58
C SER A 147 24.44 -28.86 -33.63
N VAL A 148 24.28 -28.62 -32.33
CA VAL A 148 24.38 -29.64 -31.28
C VAL A 148 23.04 -29.77 -30.57
N LYS A 149 22.62 -31.01 -30.37
CA LYS A 149 21.37 -31.32 -29.67
C LYS A 149 21.50 -30.88 -28.21
N VAL A 150 20.54 -30.10 -27.73
CA VAL A 150 20.46 -29.65 -26.35
C VAL A 150 19.13 -30.10 -25.77
N GLN A 151 19.21 -30.82 -24.66
CA GLN A 151 18.07 -31.23 -23.86
C GLN A 151 18.37 -30.92 -22.40
N ARG A 152 17.59 -30.01 -21.80
CA ARG A 152 17.78 -29.50 -20.44
C ARG A 152 16.44 -29.21 -19.79
N GLU A 153 16.36 -29.41 -18.49
CA GLU A 153 15.22 -28.94 -17.71
C GLU A 153 15.18 -27.40 -17.72
N ALA A 154 13.98 -26.84 -17.88
CA ALA A 154 13.76 -25.41 -17.75
C ALA A 154 14.11 -24.99 -16.31
N GLN A 155 14.95 -23.96 -16.18
CA GLN A 155 15.21 -23.40 -14.86
C GLN A 155 13.95 -22.70 -14.34
N PRO A 156 13.55 -22.94 -13.08
CA PRO A 156 12.47 -22.18 -12.47
C PRO A 156 12.88 -20.71 -12.40
N LEU A 157 11.99 -19.83 -12.83
CA LEU A 157 12.19 -18.39 -12.68
C LEU A 157 11.87 -17.97 -11.23
N PRO A 158 12.52 -16.92 -10.70
CA PRO A 158 12.12 -16.36 -9.42
C PRO A 158 10.69 -15.83 -9.49
N GLU A 159 9.99 -15.87 -8.36
CA GLU A 159 8.71 -15.18 -8.21
C GLU A 159 8.94 -13.66 -8.19
N LEU A 160 8.07 -12.91 -8.86
CA LEU A 160 8.12 -11.46 -8.93
C LEU A 160 6.79 -10.89 -8.44
N HIS A 161 6.85 -10.04 -7.42
CA HIS A 161 5.67 -9.39 -6.83
C HIS A 161 5.64 -7.91 -7.24
N LEU A 162 4.53 -7.49 -7.84
CA LEU A 162 4.27 -6.09 -8.16
C LEU A 162 3.47 -5.44 -7.04
N HIS A 163 4.15 -4.58 -6.28
CA HIS A 163 3.52 -3.82 -5.21
C HIS A 163 2.86 -2.55 -5.76
N ARG A 164 1.53 -2.52 -5.76
CA ARG A 164 0.74 -1.36 -6.18
C ARG A 164 0.21 -0.65 -4.94
N HIS A 165 0.63 0.60 -4.72
CA HIS A 165 0.21 1.42 -3.59
C HIS A 165 -1.18 2.05 -3.82
N GLU A 166 -2.16 1.27 -4.31
CA GLU A 166 -3.47 1.77 -4.74
C GLU A 166 -4.28 2.38 -3.59
N ARG A 167 -4.13 1.88 -2.35
CA ARG A 167 -4.91 2.39 -1.22
C ARG A 167 -4.37 3.69 -0.65
N PHE A 168 -3.06 3.94 -0.74
CA PHE A 168 -2.53 5.27 -0.50
C PHE A 168 -3.17 6.29 -1.48
N ALA A 169 -3.27 5.93 -2.76
CA ALA A 169 -3.96 6.77 -3.74
C ALA A 169 -5.45 6.95 -3.42
N GLN A 170 -6.14 5.92 -2.93
CA GLN A 170 -7.54 6.03 -2.46
C GLN A 170 -7.67 6.99 -1.27
N LEU A 171 -6.80 6.88 -0.27
CA LEU A 171 -6.79 7.79 0.88
C LEU A 171 -6.58 9.25 0.44
N MET A 172 -5.63 9.47 -0.49
CA MET A 172 -5.40 10.80 -1.07
C MET A 172 -6.60 11.27 -1.90
N ALA A 173 -7.27 10.39 -2.63
CA ALA A 173 -8.47 10.75 -3.39
C ALA A 173 -9.62 11.21 -2.48
N MET A 174 -9.75 10.65 -1.27
CA MET A 174 -10.74 11.08 -0.29
C MET A 174 -10.52 12.53 0.18
N THR A 175 -9.29 13.05 0.13
CA THR A 175 -8.98 14.42 0.57
C THR A 175 -8.95 15.43 -0.58
N GLN A 176 -8.98 15.01 -1.85
CA GLN A 176 -8.83 15.90 -3.01
C GLN A 176 -9.85 17.03 -3.07
N SER A 177 -11.09 16.80 -2.62
CA SER A 177 -12.14 17.82 -2.61
C SER A 177 -12.23 18.60 -1.29
N MET A 178 -11.33 18.35 -0.35
CA MET A 178 -11.32 18.99 0.97
C MET A 178 -10.42 20.22 1.00
N ALA A 179 -10.76 21.19 1.84
CA ALA A 179 -9.89 22.32 2.08
C ALA A 179 -8.68 21.88 2.91
N ARG A 180 -7.51 22.46 2.61
CA ARG A 180 -6.30 22.28 3.42
C ARG A 180 -6.55 22.74 4.86
N ILE A 181 -6.07 21.97 5.84
CA ILE A 181 -6.20 22.32 7.25
C ILE A 181 -4.98 23.11 7.73
N ARG A 182 -5.17 24.07 8.63
CA ARG A 182 -4.04 24.76 9.27
C ARG A 182 -3.41 23.85 10.32
N CYS A 183 -2.12 23.53 10.18
CA CYS A 183 -1.45 22.51 11.01
C CYS A 183 -0.22 23.09 11.72
N ALA A 184 -0.18 22.99 13.05
CA ALA A 184 0.95 23.42 13.87
C ALA A 184 2.09 22.39 13.80
N ILE A 185 3.24 22.77 13.23
CA ILE A 185 4.44 21.95 13.16
C ILE A 185 5.35 22.35 14.32
N VAL A 186 5.49 21.46 15.30
CA VAL A 186 6.12 21.81 16.58
C VAL A 186 7.62 21.60 16.52
N TYR A 187 8.38 22.70 16.50
CA TYR A 187 9.83 22.74 16.56
C TYR A 187 10.53 21.81 15.54
N PRO A 188 10.33 22.00 14.21
CA PRO A 188 10.92 21.16 13.17
C PRO A 188 12.40 21.50 12.89
N ASP A 189 13.29 21.24 13.85
CA ASP A 189 14.72 21.60 13.80
C ASP A 189 15.59 20.62 12.97
N SER A 190 15.00 19.94 11.98
CA SER A 190 15.69 19.02 11.08
C SER A 190 15.12 19.04 9.66
N VAL A 191 15.91 18.56 8.70
CA VAL A 191 15.49 18.47 7.29
C VAL A 191 14.30 17.53 7.15
N ASP A 192 14.31 16.39 7.84
CA ASP A 192 13.25 15.39 7.74
C ASP A 192 11.91 15.93 8.24
N SER A 193 11.89 16.64 9.38
CA SER A 193 10.65 17.20 9.95
C SER A 193 10.09 18.34 9.09
N LEU A 194 10.96 19.19 8.51
CA LEU A 194 10.54 20.21 7.54
C LEU A 194 10.00 19.57 6.25
N MET A 195 10.68 18.57 5.70
CA MET A 195 10.26 17.90 4.48
C MET A 195 8.86 17.28 4.62
N VAL A 196 8.54 16.68 5.76
CA VAL A 196 7.19 16.13 5.99
C VAL A 196 6.10 17.19 5.90
N ALA A 197 6.32 18.34 6.56
CA ALA A 197 5.37 19.45 6.51
C ALA A 197 5.23 20.01 5.09
N LEU A 198 6.34 20.16 4.36
CA LEU A 198 6.36 20.69 3.01
C LEU A 198 5.73 19.73 1.99
N ASP A 199 5.99 18.44 2.09
CA ASP A 199 5.40 17.44 1.21
C ASP A 199 3.89 17.34 1.43
N ALA A 200 3.42 17.37 2.68
CA ALA A 200 2.00 17.45 2.98
C ALA A 200 1.34 18.73 2.43
N ALA A 201 2.04 19.88 2.48
CA ALA A 201 1.57 21.13 1.90
C ALA A 201 1.51 21.09 0.37
N ARG A 202 2.52 20.49 -0.30
CA ARG A 202 2.55 20.29 -1.76
C ARG A 202 1.41 19.39 -2.23
N CYS A 203 1.02 18.41 -1.42
CA CYS A 203 -0.14 17.57 -1.67
C CYS A 203 -1.48 18.28 -1.38
N GLY A 204 -1.47 19.55 -0.96
CA GLY A 204 -2.68 20.33 -0.68
C GLY A 204 -3.40 19.95 0.62
N LEU A 205 -2.75 19.18 1.50
CA LEU A 205 -3.38 18.67 2.72
C LEU A 205 -3.38 19.71 3.85
N ILE A 206 -2.28 20.45 3.99
CA ILE A 206 -2.10 21.37 5.11
C ILE A 206 -1.61 22.75 4.67
N GLN A 207 -1.94 23.77 5.48
CA GLN A 207 -1.25 25.04 5.57
C GLN A 207 -0.31 24.97 6.79
N PRO A 208 1.01 24.78 6.60
CA PRO A 208 1.93 24.61 7.73
C PRO A 208 2.10 25.91 8.52
N LEU A 209 1.98 25.81 9.84
CA LEU A 209 2.38 26.82 10.81
C LEU A 209 3.63 26.32 11.54
N LEU A 210 4.80 26.86 11.18
CA LEU A 210 6.07 26.47 11.79
C LEU A 210 6.24 27.20 13.13
N ILE A 211 6.31 26.44 14.23
CA ILE A 211 6.48 26.98 15.58
C ILE A 211 7.90 26.66 16.05
N GLY A 212 8.80 27.63 16.01
CA GLY A 212 10.21 27.38 16.29
C GLY A 212 11.13 28.59 16.05
N PRO A 213 12.46 28.40 16.10
CA PRO A 213 13.42 29.48 15.93
C PRO A 213 13.58 29.85 14.46
N ARG A 214 12.80 30.83 13.98
CA ARG A 214 12.69 31.19 12.55
C ARG A 214 14.03 31.33 11.82
N ALA A 215 14.95 32.12 12.36
CA ALA A 215 16.26 32.35 11.72
C ALA A 215 17.07 31.04 11.52
N ARG A 216 16.96 30.09 12.44
CA ARG A 216 17.62 28.78 12.35
C ARG A 216 16.96 27.92 11.28
N LEU A 217 15.63 27.88 11.25
CA LEU A 217 14.87 27.10 10.26
C LEU A 217 15.06 27.64 8.84
N GLU A 218 15.11 28.96 8.66
CA GLU A 218 15.42 29.60 7.37
C GLU A 218 16.85 29.26 6.91
N THR A 219 17.83 29.27 7.82
CA THR A 219 19.21 28.87 7.51
C THR A 219 19.29 27.40 7.09
N LEU A 220 18.59 26.52 7.81
CA LEU A 220 18.53 25.09 7.51
C LEU A 220 17.88 24.85 6.14
N ALA A 221 16.76 25.51 5.87
CA ALA A 221 16.07 25.41 4.59
C ALA A 221 16.93 25.90 3.43
N GLN A 222 17.64 27.03 3.59
CA GLN A 222 18.55 27.55 2.57
C GLN A 222 19.71 26.59 2.27
N ALA A 223 20.29 25.97 3.31
CA ALA A 223 21.39 25.01 3.15
C ALA A 223 20.99 23.74 2.37
N HIS A 224 19.70 23.38 2.40
CA HIS A 224 19.16 22.16 1.77
C HIS A 224 18.23 22.43 0.57
N GLY A 225 18.08 23.68 0.14
CA GLY A 225 17.21 24.05 -0.98
C GLY A 225 15.73 23.82 -0.72
N LEU A 226 15.27 23.93 0.53
CA LEU A 226 13.86 23.82 0.89
C LEU A 226 13.17 25.17 0.75
N ASP A 227 11.99 25.20 0.14
CA ASP A 227 11.16 26.39 -0.01
C ASP A 227 10.16 26.50 1.14
N LEU A 228 10.31 27.53 2.00
CA LEU A 228 9.43 27.83 3.12
C LEU A 228 8.46 29.00 2.84
N SER A 229 8.42 29.53 1.61
CA SER A 229 7.64 30.73 1.28
C SER A 229 6.13 30.57 1.52
N GLY A 230 5.62 29.34 1.40
CA GLY A 230 4.22 29.01 1.66
C GLY A 230 3.88 28.73 3.13
N CYS A 231 4.84 28.81 4.06
CA CYS A 231 4.64 28.50 5.48
C CYS A 231 4.27 29.75 6.30
N GLU A 232 3.44 29.55 7.31
CA GLU A 232 3.18 30.53 8.38
C GLU A 232 4.15 30.31 9.55
N TRP A 233 4.28 31.30 10.43
CA TRP A 233 5.32 31.33 11.46
C TRP A 233 4.80 31.75 12.83
N GLU A 234 5.28 31.06 13.85
CA GLU A 234 5.26 31.49 15.25
C GLU A 234 6.66 31.34 15.85
N ASP A 235 7.19 32.42 16.40
CA ASP A 235 8.53 32.39 16.99
C ASP A 235 8.50 31.72 18.36
N ALA A 236 9.29 30.65 18.49
CA ALA A 236 9.50 29.97 19.77
C ALA A 236 10.99 29.75 20.04
N SER A 237 11.45 30.18 21.22
CA SER A 237 12.86 30.13 21.61
C SER A 237 13.30 28.76 22.15
N SER A 238 12.36 27.88 22.47
CA SER A 238 12.63 26.54 23.00
C SER A 238 11.59 25.50 22.52
N PRO A 239 11.93 24.19 22.53
CA PRO A 239 10.98 23.12 22.26
C PRO A 239 9.74 23.18 23.17
N THR A 240 9.94 23.47 24.46
CA THR A 240 8.86 23.55 25.45
C THR A 240 7.91 24.71 25.17
N SER A 241 8.42 25.90 24.83
CA SER A 241 7.56 27.03 24.46
C SER A 241 6.78 26.75 23.18
N ALA A 242 7.42 26.11 22.19
CA ALA A 242 6.75 25.74 20.93
C ALA A 242 5.60 24.76 21.18
N LEU A 243 5.82 23.78 22.05
CA LEU A 243 4.81 22.81 22.49
C LEU A 243 3.58 23.47 23.11
N TRP A 244 3.79 24.33 24.10
CA TRP A 244 2.69 25.03 24.77
C TRP A 244 1.93 25.97 23.84
N GLN A 245 2.65 26.63 22.93
CA GLN A 245 2.03 27.49 21.92
C GLN A 245 1.16 26.68 20.94
N ALA A 246 1.66 25.54 20.45
CA ALA A 246 0.88 24.64 19.59
C ALA A 246 -0.40 24.16 20.26
N VAL A 247 -0.32 23.79 21.54
CA VAL A 247 -1.48 23.35 22.35
C VAL A 247 -2.46 24.49 22.59
N SER A 248 -2.00 25.72 22.86
CA SER A 248 -2.89 26.88 23.01
C SER A 248 -3.64 27.19 21.73
N LEU A 249 -2.93 27.23 20.59
CA LEU A 249 -3.54 27.46 19.27
C LEU A 249 -4.58 26.39 18.92
N ALA A 250 -4.29 25.12 19.24
CA ALA A 250 -5.25 24.04 19.02
C ALA A 250 -6.49 24.17 19.90
N ARG A 251 -6.33 24.58 21.17
CA ARG A 251 -7.43 24.81 22.10
C ARG A 251 -8.30 26.00 21.67
N GLU A 252 -7.70 27.02 21.09
CA GLU A 252 -8.36 28.22 20.59
C GLU A 252 -9.06 27.99 19.23
N GLY A 253 -8.79 26.85 18.57
CA GLY A 253 -9.34 26.50 17.25
C GLY A 253 -8.58 27.14 16.09
N ASP A 254 -7.44 27.76 16.35
CA ASP A 254 -6.60 28.42 15.34
C ASP A 254 -5.83 27.42 14.47
N VAL A 255 -5.63 26.20 14.96
CA VAL A 255 -5.09 25.08 14.18
C VAL A 255 -5.99 23.86 14.32
N ALA A 256 -6.12 23.10 13.24
CA ALA A 256 -6.97 21.93 13.15
C ALA A 256 -6.19 20.61 13.29
N ALA A 257 -4.86 20.66 13.37
CA ALA A 257 -4.00 19.52 13.67
C ALA A 257 -2.67 19.96 14.29
N ILE A 258 -2.05 19.09 15.07
CA ILE A 258 -0.68 19.26 15.58
C ILE A 258 0.19 18.17 14.95
N MET A 259 1.36 18.55 14.44
CA MET A 259 2.38 17.63 13.92
C MET A 259 3.64 17.73 14.78
N GLN A 260 4.11 16.57 15.23
CA GLN A 260 5.38 16.44 15.97
C GLN A 260 6.55 16.80 15.04
N GLY A 261 7.34 17.83 15.39
CA GLY A 261 8.65 18.05 14.78
C GLY A 261 9.76 17.32 15.54
N ASP A 262 10.88 18.00 15.80
CA ASP A 262 12.04 17.44 16.52
C ASP A 262 11.90 17.57 18.03
N ILE A 263 10.77 17.10 18.54
CA ILE A 263 10.44 17.06 19.96
C ILE A 263 10.19 15.62 20.42
N GLY A 264 10.39 15.38 21.71
CA GLY A 264 10.08 14.08 22.29
C GLY A 264 8.57 13.81 22.25
N ARG A 265 8.16 12.67 21.67
CA ARG A 265 6.77 12.19 21.67
C ARG A 265 6.15 12.24 23.07
N GLU A 266 6.88 11.78 24.09
CA GLU A 266 6.40 11.77 25.47
C GLU A 266 6.08 13.19 25.97
N ALA A 267 6.96 14.17 25.70
CA ALA A 267 6.73 15.56 26.07
C ALA A 267 5.50 16.15 25.36
N LEU A 268 5.30 15.82 24.08
CA LEU A 268 4.10 16.22 23.33
C LEU A 268 2.82 15.66 23.96
N LEU A 269 2.77 14.34 24.17
CA LEU A 269 1.59 13.66 24.72
C LEU A 269 1.29 14.09 26.16
N GLN A 270 2.33 14.29 27.00
CA GLN A 270 2.16 14.82 28.36
C GLN A 270 1.60 16.23 28.36
N THR A 271 2.06 17.09 27.44
CA THR A 271 1.56 18.48 27.35
C THR A 271 0.07 18.49 26.95
N ILE A 272 -0.30 17.68 25.95
CA ILE A 272 -1.70 17.53 25.49
C ILE A 272 -2.61 17.00 26.60
N THR A 273 -2.15 15.99 27.36
CA THR A 273 -2.96 15.34 28.40
C THR A 273 -2.97 16.10 29.74
N SER A 274 -2.11 17.10 29.91
CA SER A 274 -2.07 17.93 31.11
C SER A 274 -3.34 18.76 31.30
N ARG A 275 -3.71 19.03 32.55
CA ARG A 275 -4.85 19.91 32.89
C ARG A 275 -4.69 21.32 32.31
N GLU A 276 -3.47 21.84 32.29
CA GLU A 276 -3.14 23.15 31.73
C GLU A 276 -3.26 23.16 30.19
N GLY A 277 -2.92 22.06 29.54
CA GLY A 277 -3.08 21.89 28.09
C GLY A 277 -4.55 21.92 27.66
N GLY A 278 -5.44 21.29 28.43
CA GLY A 278 -6.89 21.40 28.25
C GLY A 278 -7.42 20.77 26.96
N LEU A 279 -6.62 19.93 26.29
CA LEU A 279 -7.01 19.21 25.07
C LEU A 279 -7.50 17.79 25.36
N LEU A 280 -7.39 17.29 26.59
CA LEU A 280 -8.01 16.02 26.98
C LEU A 280 -9.42 16.30 27.49
N GLN A 281 -10.42 15.74 26.80
CA GLN A 281 -11.82 15.89 27.20
C GLN A 281 -12.34 14.63 27.90
N HIS A 282 -13.02 13.75 27.17
CA HIS A 282 -13.83 12.67 27.75
C HIS A 282 -13.21 11.27 27.62
N ARG A 283 -12.29 11.08 26.67
CA ARG A 283 -11.66 9.80 26.38
C ARG A 283 -10.16 9.89 26.54
N ALA A 284 -9.52 8.75 26.80
CA ALA A 284 -8.07 8.64 26.72
C ALA A 284 -7.55 9.03 25.32
N LEU A 285 -6.34 9.59 25.30
CA LEU A 285 -5.60 9.88 24.08
C LEU A 285 -4.96 8.58 23.56
N THR A 286 -5.36 8.10 22.39
CA THR A 286 -4.99 6.77 21.87
C THR A 286 -4.32 6.85 20.52
N HIS A 287 -3.60 5.81 20.11
CA HIS A 287 -2.95 5.77 18.81
C HIS A 287 -3.51 4.68 17.89
N ALA A 288 -3.62 5.00 16.60
CA ALA A 288 -4.02 4.06 15.56
C ALA A 288 -3.03 4.07 14.39
N TYR A 289 -2.67 2.89 13.92
CA TYR A 289 -2.03 2.70 12.64
C TYR A 289 -3.04 2.21 11.62
N VAL A 290 -3.10 2.83 10.45
CA VAL A 290 -3.83 2.34 9.28
C VAL A 290 -2.82 1.63 8.39
N ALA A 291 -2.88 0.31 8.37
CA ALA A 291 -1.96 -0.54 7.62
C ALA A 291 -2.55 -0.92 6.26
N ASP A 292 -1.78 -0.63 5.22
CA ASP A 292 -1.96 -1.18 3.89
C ASP A 292 -0.88 -2.24 3.64
N VAL A 293 -1.28 -3.51 3.69
CA VAL A 293 -0.37 -4.65 3.52
C VAL A 293 -0.52 -5.20 2.10
N PRO A 294 0.59 -5.36 1.35
CA PRO A 294 0.62 -6.10 0.10
C PRO A 294 -0.10 -7.44 0.18
N ASP A 295 -0.80 -7.82 -0.89
CA ASP A 295 -1.54 -9.09 -1.03
C ASP A 295 -2.68 -9.33 -0.04
N TYR A 296 -2.88 -8.47 0.97
CA TYR A 296 -4.05 -8.50 1.83
C TYR A 296 -5.16 -7.63 1.20
N PRO A 297 -6.45 -8.04 1.16
CA PRO A 297 -7.44 -7.44 0.26
C PRO A 297 -8.01 -6.09 0.67
N ARG A 298 -7.75 -5.60 1.88
CA ARG A 298 -8.26 -4.32 2.39
C ARG A 298 -7.31 -3.70 3.44
N PRO A 299 -7.26 -2.37 3.60
CA PRO A 299 -6.55 -1.79 4.73
C PRO A 299 -7.25 -2.16 6.05
N PHE A 300 -6.50 -2.14 7.15
CA PHE A 300 -7.04 -2.36 8.49
C PHE A 300 -6.31 -1.49 9.53
N ILE A 301 -6.98 -1.28 10.66
CA ILE A 301 -6.48 -0.48 11.77
C ILE A 301 -5.85 -1.39 12.82
N VAL A 302 -4.68 -1.01 13.36
CA VAL A 302 -4.07 -1.63 14.55
C VAL A 302 -3.96 -0.57 15.64
N THR A 303 -4.44 -0.89 16.84
CA THR A 303 -4.52 0.06 17.96
C THR A 303 -4.43 -0.67 19.31
N ASP A 304 -3.88 -0.15 20.42
CA ASP A 304 -2.95 0.97 20.53
C ASP A 304 -1.52 0.42 20.54
N ALA A 305 -0.73 0.85 19.56
CA ALA A 305 0.63 0.35 19.34
C ALA A 305 1.69 1.45 19.53
N ALA A 306 1.36 2.57 20.19
CA ALA A 306 2.35 3.64 20.37
C ALA A 306 2.25 4.45 21.68
N ILE A 307 1.12 4.46 22.38
CA ILE A 307 0.92 5.32 23.56
C ILE A 307 0.83 4.50 24.85
N HIS A 308 -0.07 3.53 24.91
CA HIS A 308 -0.38 2.84 26.16
C HIS A 308 0.44 1.57 26.33
N VAL A 309 1.39 1.55 27.28
CA VAL A 309 2.20 0.37 27.60
C VAL A 309 1.31 -0.82 27.98
N GLN A 310 0.54 -0.69 29.06
CA GLN A 310 -0.41 -1.70 29.51
C GLN A 310 -1.76 -1.03 29.81
N PRO A 311 -2.65 -0.89 28.82
CA PRO A 311 -3.90 -0.17 29.01
C PRO A 311 -4.83 -0.91 29.97
N THR A 312 -5.55 -0.16 30.83
CA THR A 312 -6.63 -0.71 31.66
C THR A 312 -7.84 -1.06 30.79
N LEU A 313 -8.84 -1.74 31.36
CA LEU A 313 -10.07 -2.07 30.63
C LEU A 313 -10.80 -0.80 30.14
N GLU A 314 -10.87 0.24 30.97
CA GLU A 314 -11.49 1.53 30.62
C GLU A 314 -10.72 2.24 29.52
N THR A 315 -9.38 2.21 29.57
CA THR A 315 -8.55 2.73 28.49
C THR A 315 -8.76 1.92 27.20
N LYS A 316 -8.85 0.59 27.28
CA LYS A 316 -9.14 -0.26 26.11
C LYS A 316 -10.50 0.04 25.49
N ARG A 317 -11.53 0.34 26.30
CA ARG A 317 -12.83 0.83 25.79
C ARG A 317 -12.64 2.08 24.94
N ASP A 318 -11.88 3.05 25.44
CA ASP A 318 -11.63 4.30 24.71
C ASP A 318 -10.81 4.07 23.44
N ILE A 319 -9.81 3.18 23.48
CA ILE A 319 -9.04 2.75 22.31
C ILE A 319 -9.97 2.17 21.25
N VAL A 320 -10.85 1.25 21.63
CA VAL A 320 -11.81 0.64 20.71
C VAL A 320 -12.74 1.69 20.11
N GLN A 321 -13.31 2.57 20.94
CA GLN A 321 -14.25 3.58 20.45
C GLN A 321 -13.56 4.56 19.48
N ASN A 322 -12.38 5.06 19.82
CA ASN A 322 -11.62 5.96 18.94
C ASN A 322 -11.26 5.28 17.61
N ALA A 323 -10.94 3.99 17.62
CA ALA A 323 -10.64 3.24 16.41
C ALA A 323 -11.88 2.93 15.55
N ILE A 324 -13.05 2.70 16.17
CA ILE A 324 -14.33 2.63 15.45
C ILE A 324 -14.60 3.95 14.74
N ASP A 325 -14.44 5.07 15.44
CA ASP A 325 -14.68 6.41 14.88
C ASP A 325 -13.76 6.66 13.68
N LEU A 326 -12.46 6.32 13.78
CA LEU A 326 -11.52 6.39 12.67
C LEU A 326 -11.93 5.46 11.50
N ALA A 327 -12.37 4.24 11.78
CA ALA A 327 -12.81 3.31 10.73
C ALA A 327 -14.00 3.88 9.94
N ARG A 328 -14.95 4.52 10.61
CA ARG A 328 -16.10 5.16 9.94
C ARG A 328 -15.67 6.34 9.08
N VAL A 329 -14.70 7.14 9.54
CA VAL A 329 -14.11 8.24 8.75
C VAL A 329 -13.41 7.71 7.49
N LEU A 330 -12.81 6.52 7.56
CA LEU A 330 -12.20 5.83 6.42
C LEU A 330 -13.22 5.14 5.49
N GLY A 331 -14.53 5.27 5.75
CA GLY A 331 -15.58 4.71 4.91
C GLY A 331 -15.89 3.24 5.19
N PHE A 332 -15.49 2.69 6.33
CA PHE A 332 -15.98 1.38 6.76
C PHE A 332 -17.40 1.54 7.34
N ASP A 333 -18.41 1.15 6.56
CA ASP A 333 -19.83 1.26 6.94
C ASP A 333 -20.16 0.51 8.24
N GLU A 334 -19.59 -0.68 8.40
CA GLU A 334 -19.69 -1.50 9.62
C GLU A 334 -18.27 -1.84 10.11
N PRO A 335 -17.69 -1.06 11.03
CA PRO A 335 -16.44 -1.39 11.69
C PRO A 335 -16.53 -2.73 12.43
N ARG A 336 -15.58 -3.62 12.19
CA ARG A 336 -15.46 -4.96 12.77
C ARG A 336 -14.16 -5.03 13.57
N VAL A 337 -14.30 -4.90 14.89
CA VAL A 337 -13.21 -4.83 15.85
C VAL A 337 -12.92 -6.20 16.44
N ALA A 338 -11.75 -6.76 16.13
CA ALA A 338 -11.24 -7.94 16.79
C ALA A 338 -10.40 -7.54 18.01
N ILE A 339 -10.76 -8.05 19.18
CA ILE A 339 -9.93 -7.93 20.38
C ILE A 339 -8.93 -9.08 20.42
N LEU A 340 -7.66 -8.77 20.16
CA LEU A 340 -6.64 -9.80 19.97
C LEU A 340 -6.21 -10.43 21.30
N SER A 341 -5.99 -11.73 21.24
CA SER A 341 -5.37 -12.52 22.31
C SER A 341 -4.60 -13.70 21.71
N ALA A 342 -3.78 -14.36 22.53
CA ALA A 342 -3.18 -15.65 22.17
C ALA A 342 -4.16 -16.83 22.32
N ALA A 343 -5.42 -16.57 22.68
CA ALA A 343 -6.49 -17.56 22.78
C ALA A 343 -7.69 -17.17 21.92
N ASP A 344 -8.43 -18.18 21.46
CA ASP A 344 -9.72 -18.03 20.75
C ASP A 344 -10.92 -18.30 21.69
N ALA A 345 -10.66 -18.58 22.98
CA ALA A 345 -11.67 -18.81 24.00
C ALA A 345 -11.37 -18.00 25.27
N VAL A 346 -12.42 -17.68 26.02
CA VAL A 346 -12.30 -16.94 27.28
C VAL A 346 -11.59 -17.78 28.33
N THR A 347 -10.50 -17.26 28.89
CA THR A 347 -9.70 -17.92 29.91
C THR A 347 -9.05 -16.91 30.85
N SER A 348 -9.09 -17.19 32.15
CA SER A 348 -8.42 -16.36 33.17
C SER A 348 -6.90 -16.50 33.16
N ALA A 349 -6.35 -17.47 32.41
CA ALA A 349 -4.91 -17.64 32.25
C ALA A 349 -4.27 -16.49 31.44
N LEU A 350 -5.06 -15.77 30.64
CA LEU A 350 -4.62 -14.64 29.84
C LEU A 350 -5.49 -13.42 30.15
N SER A 351 -4.90 -12.34 30.67
CA SER A 351 -5.63 -11.10 30.95
C SER A 351 -6.28 -10.52 29.70
N SER A 352 -5.61 -10.58 28.54
CA SER A 352 -6.17 -10.13 27.25
C SER A 352 -7.44 -10.88 26.85
N SER A 353 -7.56 -12.15 27.24
CA SER A 353 -8.75 -12.97 27.00
C SER A 353 -9.93 -12.51 27.86
N MET A 354 -9.68 -12.18 29.13
CA MET A 354 -10.69 -11.62 30.02
C MET A 354 -11.11 -10.19 29.62
N ASP A 355 -10.15 -9.35 29.22
CA ASP A 355 -10.43 -8.00 28.72
C ASP A 355 -11.28 -8.05 27.45
N ALA A 356 -11.01 -8.98 26.54
CA ALA A 356 -11.82 -9.19 25.33
C ALA A 356 -13.27 -9.51 25.66
N ALA A 357 -13.50 -10.46 26.57
CA ALA A 357 -14.85 -10.82 27.01
C ALA A 357 -15.58 -9.62 27.64
N ALA A 358 -14.88 -8.83 28.45
CA ALA A 358 -15.45 -7.64 29.07
C ALA A 358 -15.81 -6.58 28.02
N LEU A 359 -14.91 -6.26 27.08
CA LEU A 359 -15.14 -5.28 26.02
C LEU A 359 -16.31 -5.68 25.10
N CYS A 360 -16.44 -6.97 24.75
CA CYS A 360 -17.60 -7.46 24.00
C CYS A 360 -18.90 -7.19 24.78
N LYS A 361 -18.92 -7.45 26.09
CA LYS A 361 -20.08 -7.15 26.94
C LYS A 361 -20.36 -5.65 27.06
N MET A 362 -19.33 -4.82 27.05
CA MET A 362 -19.46 -3.36 27.03
C MET A 362 -20.09 -2.89 25.71
N ALA A 363 -19.72 -3.48 24.58
CA ALA A 363 -20.33 -3.22 23.28
C ALA A 363 -21.80 -3.65 23.22
N GLU A 364 -22.13 -4.85 23.71
CA GLU A 364 -23.53 -5.31 23.84
C GLU A 364 -24.38 -4.39 24.72
N ARG A 365 -23.76 -3.72 25.70
CA ARG A 365 -24.41 -2.73 26.58
C ARG A 365 -24.32 -1.31 26.06
N HIS A 366 -23.90 -1.11 24.81
CA HIS A 366 -23.77 0.20 24.15
C HIS A 366 -22.81 1.18 24.84
N GLN A 367 -21.88 0.68 25.66
CA GLN A 367 -20.76 1.48 26.17
C GLN A 367 -19.66 1.67 25.11
N ILE A 368 -19.68 0.82 24.09
CA ILE A 368 -18.96 0.97 22.82
C ILE A 368 -20.03 0.92 21.73
N ALA A 369 -20.00 1.85 20.79
CA ALA A 369 -21.04 2.02 19.78
C ALA A 369 -20.46 2.25 18.39
N GLY A 370 -21.27 1.96 17.36
CA GLY A 370 -20.93 2.24 15.96
C GLY A 370 -20.08 1.17 15.27
N GLY A 371 -19.89 0.01 15.88
CA GLY A 371 -19.18 -1.13 15.30
C GLY A 371 -19.49 -2.45 16.00
N LEU A 372 -19.15 -3.55 15.35
CA LEU A 372 -19.20 -4.90 15.92
C LEU A 372 -17.89 -5.20 16.62
N VAL A 373 -17.95 -5.72 17.83
CA VAL A 373 -16.78 -6.06 18.64
C VAL A 373 -16.86 -7.54 18.99
N ASP A 374 -15.78 -8.27 18.74
CA ASP A 374 -15.68 -9.68 19.12
C ASP A 374 -14.26 -10.03 19.57
N GLY A 375 -14.17 -11.05 20.42
CA GLY A 375 -12.94 -11.50 21.04
C GLY A 375 -13.19 -12.40 22.25
N PRO A 376 -12.15 -13.09 22.73
CA PRO A 376 -10.77 -13.02 22.25
C PRO A 376 -10.56 -13.74 20.93
N LEU A 377 -9.74 -13.15 20.04
CA LEU A 377 -9.38 -13.75 18.75
C LEU A 377 -7.86 -13.81 18.60
N SER A 378 -7.36 -14.96 18.13
CA SER A 378 -6.01 -15.03 17.58
C SER A 378 -5.90 -14.19 16.30
N PHE A 379 -4.69 -13.72 15.97
CA PHE A 379 -4.46 -12.86 14.81
C PHE A 379 -4.93 -13.52 13.51
N ASP A 380 -4.59 -14.79 13.28
CA ASP A 380 -5.02 -15.56 12.12
C ASP A 380 -6.54 -15.71 12.05
N ALA A 381 -7.21 -15.94 13.19
CA ALA A 381 -8.67 -15.97 13.25
C ALA A 381 -9.31 -14.60 12.95
N ALA A 382 -8.68 -13.50 13.32
CA ALA A 382 -9.20 -12.16 13.05
C ALA A 382 -9.16 -11.78 11.56
N ILE A 383 -8.12 -12.19 10.82
CA ILE A 383 -7.86 -11.72 9.45
C ILE A 383 -8.10 -12.75 8.34
N ASN A 384 -8.17 -14.05 8.65
CA ASN A 384 -8.29 -15.11 7.65
C ASN A 384 -9.68 -15.79 7.69
N PRO A 385 -10.52 -15.62 6.65
CA PRO A 385 -11.85 -16.25 6.58
C PRO A 385 -11.83 -17.79 6.68
N ASP A 386 -10.80 -18.46 6.17
CA ASP A 386 -10.69 -19.93 6.22
C ASP A 386 -10.38 -20.42 7.63
N VAL A 387 -9.61 -19.64 8.39
CA VAL A 387 -9.32 -19.94 9.80
C VAL A 387 -10.55 -19.62 10.65
N ALA A 388 -11.17 -18.47 10.44
CA ALA A 388 -12.39 -18.06 11.13
C ALA A 388 -13.52 -19.09 10.98
N ARG A 389 -13.78 -19.60 9.77
CA ARG A 389 -14.78 -20.66 9.55
C ARG A 389 -14.56 -21.94 10.37
N ARG A 390 -13.31 -22.22 10.75
CA ARG A 390 -12.96 -23.42 11.54
C ARG A 390 -12.99 -23.15 13.04
N LYS A 391 -12.50 -21.99 13.47
CA LYS A 391 -12.35 -21.66 14.90
C LYS A 391 -13.54 -20.89 15.48
N ASN A 392 -14.11 -19.96 14.71
CA ASN A 392 -15.12 -18.98 15.14
C ASN A 392 -16.22 -18.81 14.07
N PRO A 393 -16.96 -19.88 13.69
CA PRO A 393 -17.87 -19.87 12.54
C PRO A 393 -19.06 -18.90 12.68
N ASP A 394 -19.48 -18.60 13.91
CA ASP A 394 -20.64 -17.74 14.19
C ASP A 394 -20.26 -16.26 14.39
N SER A 395 -18.97 -15.94 14.35
CA SER A 395 -18.48 -14.57 14.57
C SER A 395 -18.72 -13.70 13.34
N ALA A 396 -19.39 -12.57 13.53
CA ALA A 396 -19.53 -11.53 12.51
C ALA A 396 -18.25 -10.67 12.35
N VAL A 397 -17.19 -10.92 13.11
CA VAL A 397 -15.93 -10.16 13.07
C VAL A 397 -14.77 -11.03 12.56
N ALA A 398 -14.66 -12.28 13.01
CA ALA A 398 -13.56 -13.17 12.68
C ALA A 398 -13.41 -13.36 11.15
N GLY A 399 -12.16 -13.33 10.67
CA GLY A 399 -11.79 -13.44 9.26
C GLY A 399 -12.03 -12.18 8.43
N GLN A 400 -12.83 -11.25 8.96
CA GLN A 400 -13.24 -10.05 8.26
C GLN A 400 -12.98 -8.75 9.04
N ALA A 401 -12.20 -8.82 10.13
CA ALA A 401 -11.86 -7.65 10.93
C ALA A 401 -11.17 -6.57 10.08
N ASN A 402 -11.47 -5.32 10.40
CA ASN A 402 -10.82 -4.12 9.86
C ASN A 402 -10.28 -3.21 10.98
N VAL A 403 -10.51 -3.55 12.25
CA VAL A 403 -9.85 -2.95 13.42
C VAL A 403 -9.34 -4.07 14.32
N LEU A 404 -8.08 -3.98 14.73
CA LEU A 404 -7.41 -4.93 15.60
C LEU A 404 -6.95 -4.22 16.87
N LEU A 405 -7.60 -4.51 18.00
CA LEU A 405 -7.12 -4.07 19.31
C LEU A 405 -6.03 -5.04 19.80
N VAL A 406 -4.80 -4.56 19.94
CA VAL A 406 -3.69 -5.34 20.51
C VAL A 406 -3.76 -5.36 22.04
N PRO A 407 -3.22 -6.41 22.71
CA PRO A 407 -3.25 -6.51 24.17
C PRO A 407 -2.52 -5.40 24.93
N ASN A 408 -1.38 -4.94 24.38
CA ASN A 408 -0.42 -4.02 24.97
C ASN A 408 0.55 -3.47 23.91
N LEU A 409 1.39 -2.52 24.33
CA LEU A 409 2.32 -1.81 23.45
C LEU A 409 3.31 -2.75 22.75
N GLU A 410 3.90 -3.69 23.48
CA GLU A 410 4.93 -4.59 22.92
C GLU A 410 4.36 -5.43 21.78
N THR A 411 3.14 -5.96 21.94
CA THR A 411 2.46 -6.71 20.88
C THR A 411 2.18 -5.84 19.67
N GLY A 412 1.70 -4.61 19.90
CA GLY A 412 1.41 -3.65 18.84
C GLY A 412 2.64 -3.22 18.06
N ASP A 413 3.70 -2.82 18.75
CA ASP A 413 4.94 -2.34 18.15
C ASP A 413 5.60 -3.44 17.31
N MET A 414 5.74 -4.66 17.88
CA MET A 414 6.28 -5.80 17.14
C MET A 414 5.44 -6.17 15.92
N LEU A 415 4.11 -6.10 16.00
CA LEU A 415 3.23 -6.38 14.86
C LEU A 415 3.44 -5.36 13.75
N ILE A 416 3.44 -4.07 14.08
CA ILE A 416 3.61 -3.00 13.08
C ILE A 416 4.99 -3.06 12.43
N LYS A 417 6.06 -3.28 13.20
CA LYS A 417 7.40 -3.39 12.62
C LYS A 417 7.52 -4.64 11.73
N GLN A 418 6.87 -5.76 12.06
CA GLN A 418 6.82 -6.90 11.14
C GLN A 418 6.08 -6.57 9.84
N LEU A 419 4.93 -5.89 9.91
CA LEU A 419 4.19 -5.49 8.72
C LEU A 419 5.01 -4.53 7.84
N SER A 420 5.62 -3.50 8.41
CA SER A 420 6.37 -2.49 7.66
C SER A 420 7.67 -3.03 7.05
N PHE A 421 8.41 -3.88 7.78
CA PHE A 421 9.77 -4.29 7.40
C PHE A 421 9.86 -5.68 6.75
N LEU A 422 8.94 -6.59 7.06
CA LEU A 422 8.93 -7.94 6.47
C LEU A 422 7.83 -8.14 5.43
N ALA A 423 6.71 -7.42 5.54
CA ALA A 423 5.60 -7.51 4.60
C ALA A 423 5.49 -6.28 3.66
N ASP A 424 6.47 -5.36 3.71
CA ASP A 424 6.50 -4.11 2.93
C ASP A 424 5.22 -3.26 3.05
N ALA A 425 4.51 -3.35 4.17
CA ALA A 425 3.30 -2.57 4.40
C ALA A 425 3.61 -1.07 4.45
N ASP A 426 2.68 -0.28 3.93
CA ASP A 426 2.62 1.15 4.18
C ASP A 426 1.71 1.38 5.38
N VAL A 427 2.24 2.02 6.42
CA VAL A 427 1.53 2.17 7.70
C VAL A 427 1.46 3.65 8.05
N ALA A 428 0.26 4.23 7.92
CA ALA A 428 -0.04 5.59 8.33
C ALA A 428 -0.41 5.61 9.82
N SER A 429 -0.10 6.69 10.53
CA SER A 429 -0.20 6.80 11.98
C SER A 429 -0.98 8.05 12.38
N ILE A 430 -1.82 7.94 13.42
CA ILE A 430 -2.53 9.09 13.96
C ILE A 430 -2.89 8.90 15.43
N VAL A 431 -2.82 9.97 16.20
CA VAL A 431 -3.29 10.04 17.58
C VAL A 431 -4.70 10.64 17.62
N LEU A 432 -5.56 10.00 18.40
CA LEU A 432 -7.00 10.22 18.53
C LEU A 432 -7.37 10.54 19.98
N GLY A 433 -8.56 11.08 20.19
CA GLY A 433 -9.12 11.35 21.53
C GLY A 433 -8.97 12.80 22.01
N SER A 434 -8.24 13.64 21.27
CA SER A 434 -8.20 15.09 21.46
C SER A 434 -9.09 15.85 20.45
N PRO A 435 -9.48 17.11 20.73
CA PRO A 435 -10.24 17.97 19.82
C PRO A 435 -9.57 18.22 18.48
N VAL A 436 -8.25 18.05 18.38
CA VAL A 436 -7.53 18.07 17.11
C VAL A 436 -6.72 16.78 16.97
N PRO A 437 -6.63 16.17 15.78
CA PRO A 437 -5.74 15.04 15.53
C PRO A 437 -4.27 15.43 15.73
N VAL A 438 -3.47 14.48 16.22
CA VAL A 438 -2.03 14.67 16.43
C VAL A 438 -1.24 13.68 15.57
N ILE A 439 -0.37 14.21 14.72
CA ILE A 439 0.46 13.46 13.78
C ILE A 439 1.83 13.24 14.44
N LEU A 440 2.19 11.98 14.64
CA LEU A 440 3.51 11.60 15.12
C LEU A 440 4.41 11.27 13.92
N ILE A 441 5.67 11.72 13.99
CA ILE A 441 6.67 11.40 12.98
C ILE A 441 7.62 10.35 13.55
N ASP A 442 7.71 9.19 12.89
CA ASP A 442 8.80 8.22 13.08
C ASP A 442 9.82 8.42 11.96
N LYS A 443 11.11 8.50 12.33
CA LYS A 443 12.22 8.66 11.38
C LYS A 443 12.39 7.43 10.49
N ALA A 444 11.90 6.28 10.94
CA ALA A 444 11.92 5.05 10.17
C ALA A 444 10.80 4.97 9.11
N ASP A 445 9.83 5.89 9.13
CA ASP A 445 8.70 5.86 8.21
C ASP A 445 9.12 6.25 6.78
N LYS A 446 8.45 5.67 5.79
CA LYS A 446 8.62 6.03 4.38
C LYS A 446 8.01 7.43 4.14
N PRO A 447 8.53 8.24 3.20
CA PRO A 447 7.95 9.57 2.90
C PRO A 447 6.44 9.53 2.62
N ARG A 448 5.97 8.53 1.86
CA ARG A 448 4.54 8.36 1.55
C ARG A 448 3.67 8.09 2.78
N THR A 449 4.14 7.32 3.77
CA THR A 449 3.34 7.03 4.96
C THR A 449 3.19 8.26 5.85
N ARG A 450 4.19 9.14 5.85
CA ARG A 450 4.10 10.44 6.55
C ARG A 450 3.06 11.37 5.93
N VAL A 451 2.98 11.42 4.60
CA VAL A 451 1.89 12.13 3.88
C VAL A 451 0.54 11.44 4.12
N ALA A 452 0.50 10.12 4.23
CA ALA A 452 -0.74 9.40 4.56
C ALA A 452 -1.25 9.78 5.95
N SER A 453 -0.36 9.87 6.95
CA SER A 453 -0.72 10.33 8.30
C SER A 453 -1.34 11.73 8.32
N THR A 454 -0.85 12.64 7.46
CA THR A 454 -1.47 13.98 7.34
C THR A 454 -2.82 13.95 6.64
N ALA A 455 -3.01 13.06 5.66
CA ALA A 455 -4.31 12.84 5.04
C ALA A 455 -5.34 12.30 6.05
N LEU A 456 -4.95 11.39 6.96
CA LEU A 456 -5.81 10.95 8.06
C LEU A 456 -6.25 12.12 8.96
N ALA A 457 -5.33 13.03 9.28
CA ALA A 457 -5.65 14.21 10.08
C ALA A 457 -6.68 15.14 9.39
N VAL A 458 -6.55 15.34 8.07
CA VAL A 458 -7.52 16.11 7.27
C VAL A 458 -8.91 15.47 7.32
N LEU A 459 -8.98 14.14 7.09
CA LEU A 459 -10.25 13.41 7.13
C LEU A 459 -10.90 13.47 8.51
N LEU A 460 -10.12 13.30 9.58
CA LEU A 460 -10.60 13.38 10.95
C LEU A 460 -11.11 14.78 11.28
N SER A 461 -10.35 15.82 10.94
CA SER A 461 -10.77 17.22 11.15
C SER A 461 -12.08 17.53 10.43
N ALA A 462 -12.23 17.10 9.17
CA ALA A 462 -13.47 17.28 8.41
C ALA A 462 -14.67 16.49 8.96
N ALA A 463 -14.42 15.43 9.73
CA ALA A 463 -15.45 14.57 10.31
C ALA A 463 -15.84 14.93 11.74
N GLN A 464 -15.17 15.88 12.39
CA GLN A 464 -15.41 16.24 13.80
C GLN A 464 -16.88 16.60 14.08
N ASP A 465 -17.54 17.28 13.15
CA ASP A 465 -18.97 17.65 13.29
C ASP A 465 -19.93 16.45 13.12
N ARG A 466 -19.46 15.33 12.54
CA ARG A 466 -20.26 14.13 12.23
C ARG A 466 -20.08 13.01 13.25
N LEU A 467 -19.01 13.04 14.04
CA LEU A 467 -18.77 12.08 15.09
C LEU A 467 -19.62 12.48 16.31
N GLU A 468 -20.80 11.85 16.46
CA GLU A 468 -21.64 12.09 17.64
C GLU A 468 -20.84 11.81 18.92
N PRO A 469 -20.83 12.72 19.90
CA PRO A 469 -20.33 12.38 21.22
C PRO A 469 -21.22 11.26 21.76
N VAL A 470 -20.67 10.05 21.91
CA VAL A 470 -21.37 8.93 22.53
C VAL A 470 -21.92 9.43 23.87
N ALA A 471 -23.25 9.53 23.96
CA ALA A 471 -23.92 10.02 25.14
C ALA A 471 -23.54 9.13 26.33
N HIS A 472 -22.82 9.69 27.30
CA HIS A 472 -22.60 9.00 28.55
C HIS A 472 -23.95 8.90 29.26
N LEU A 473 -24.48 7.68 29.37
CA LEU A 473 -25.46 7.36 30.40
C LEU A 473 -24.77 7.60 31.75
N GLN A 474 -25.29 8.56 32.50
CA GLN A 474 -24.87 8.90 33.87
C GLN A 474 -24.98 7.70 34.82
#